data_AF-A0AAU9J9K9-F1
#
_entry.id   AF-A0AAU9J9K9-F1
#
_cell.length_a   1.000
_cell.length_b   1.000
_cell.length_c   1.000
_cell.angle_alpha   90.00
_cell.angle_beta   90.00
_cell.angle_gamma   90.00
#
_symmetry.space_group_name_H-M   'P 1'
#
loop_
_entity.id
_entity.type
_entity.pdbx_description
1 polymer ?
#
loop_
_entity_poly.entity_id
_entity_poly.type
_entity_poly.pdbx_seq_one_letter_code
_entity_poly.pdbx_strand_id
1 'polypeptide(L)'
;MRNLNIEIGQKIGQEITEHCPFIKPCFHKLANGDFCVFNGYVNGYKKVHKDFADKSGWHFLRRNVIVWNDCIKLRYGYKKEDCPVVWDFMEKYITTMAKLFKGFRLDNAHSTPIHVSEYLLAKAREVNPNILITAELFTEDINTDAKYVKHLGLNLLIREAIHCPDLNSMGNSIFQHSSGEILSINTPERTNYEDSLTFMGFSSEIQRWESVPIPALFYDCTHDNDPPARKRTPQDALPHAFLTAFTNCAISSTRGYDEFIPKNLSVVSEKRLYSPPDYSSQAIPEVTAIDFIEDPIRVYVEFSIGGRYKEVSVYGEWDNWVKKINLMPIDKYKWGVKLLFPKDYDGKELAYKYMADKKWAFDQRLKTIGKGTKINNLLSVSTNIQAFPGIYENLYCARKFINFLHRKMAEKKFDRIGVNQCSEDVMMVVRKNIENGESYVLIARSAFKQKANKVNVKGIRLPGQIVAAEFIGILNMRKTRFEEDKKFINGLNGALDIFTNFDKFCRVLKDSAENVDVIDLMGIPQTFVLVLKLKG
;
A
#
# COMPACT_ATOMS: atom_id res chain seq x y z
N MET A 1 18.71 6.22 -33.91
CA MET A 1 18.13 7.58 -33.81
C MET A 1 16.85 7.65 -32.96
N ARG A 2 15.88 6.73 -33.07
CA ARG A 2 14.66 6.78 -32.21
C ARG A 2 14.92 6.63 -30.69
N ASN A 3 15.97 5.89 -30.30
CA ASN A 3 16.26 5.64 -28.89
C ASN A 3 17.08 6.75 -28.18
N LEU A 4 17.79 7.62 -28.91
CA LEU A 4 18.50 8.75 -28.29
C LEU A 4 17.52 9.83 -27.77
N ASN A 5 16.41 10.04 -28.46
CA ASN A 5 15.51 11.17 -28.18
C ASN A 5 14.66 10.99 -26.90
N ILE A 6 14.52 9.76 -26.39
CA ILE A 6 13.76 9.51 -25.15
C ILE A 6 14.58 9.95 -23.93
N GLU A 7 15.91 9.82 -23.95
CA GLU A 7 16.78 10.21 -22.83
C GLU A 7 17.18 11.70 -22.86
N ILE A 8 17.21 12.34 -24.03
CA ILE A 8 17.57 13.77 -24.16
C ILE A 8 16.38 14.67 -23.78
N GLY A 9 15.15 14.15 -23.75
CA GLY A 9 13.94 14.93 -23.43
C GLY A 9 13.51 15.90 -24.54
N GLN A 10 14.15 15.86 -25.71
CA GLN A 10 13.69 16.55 -26.91
C GLN A 10 12.68 15.68 -27.66
N LYS A 11 11.48 16.22 -27.89
CA LYS A 11 10.48 15.55 -28.73
C LYS A 11 10.91 15.66 -30.20
N ILE A 12 10.67 14.60 -30.97
CA ILE A 12 10.90 14.62 -32.43
C ILE A 12 10.09 15.79 -33.03
N GLY A 13 10.77 16.71 -33.72
CA GLY A 13 10.18 17.91 -34.33
C GLY A 13 10.19 19.17 -33.47
N GLN A 14 10.84 19.16 -32.31
CA GLN A 14 11.00 20.35 -31.47
C GLN A 14 12.06 21.29 -32.07
N GLU A 15 11.71 22.57 -32.23
CA GLU A 15 12.62 23.59 -32.77
C GLU A 15 13.79 23.86 -31.81
N ILE A 16 15.00 23.96 -32.37
CA ILE A 16 16.20 24.30 -31.60
C ILE A 16 16.15 25.79 -31.28
N THR A 17 16.06 26.11 -30.00
CA THR A 17 16.01 27.49 -29.50
C THR A 17 17.04 27.66 -28.39
N GLU A 18 17.27 28.90 -27.95
CA GLU A 18 18.13 29.17 -26.79
C GLU A 18 17.63 28.48 -25.51
N HIS A 19 16.31 28.34 -25.36
CA HIS A 19 15.68 27.65 -24.23
C HIS A 19 15.52 26.14 -24.43
N CYS A 20 15.71 25.63 -25.65
CA CYS A 20 15.69 24.21 -25.98
C CYS A 20 16.88 23.85 -26.88
N PRO A 21 18.11 23.90 -26.35
CA PRO A 21 19.30 23.65 -27.13
C PRO A 21 19.39 22.18 -27.54
N PHE A 22 20.07 21.90 -28.65
CA PHE A 22 20.33 20.53 -29.12
C PHE A 22 21.12 19.70 -28.10
N ILE A 23 22.06 20.33 -27.39
CA ILE A 23 22.82 19.71 -26.30
C ILE A 23 22.45 20.42 -25.01
N LYS A 24 21.96 19.67 -24.02
CA LYS A 24 21.70 20.20 -22.69
C LYS A 24 22.99 20.74 -22.06
N PRO A 25 22.99 21.94 -21.48
CA PRO A 25 24.18 22.49 -20.85
C PRO A 25 24.54 21.64 -19.63
N CYS A 26 25.80 21.29 -19.46
CA CYS A 26 26.27 20.60 -18.25
C CYS A 26 26.71 21.56 -17.15
N PHE A 27 26.89 22.84 -17.50
CA PHE A 27 27.39 23.86 -16.61
C PHE A 27 26.41 25.04 -16.58
N HIS A 28 26.28 25.64 -15.42
CA HIS A 28 25.57 26.90 -15.22
C HIS A 28 26.58 28.02 -14.95
N LYS A 29 26.43 29.14 -15.65
CA LYS A 29 27.26 30.32 -15.42
C LYS A 29 26.65 31.17 -14.31
N LEU A 30 27.40 31.34 -13.22
CA LEU A 30 27.02 32.15 -12.07
C LEU A 30 27.16 33.65 -12.40
N ALA A 31 26.50 34.49 -11.58
CA ALA A 31 26.51 35.94 -11.77
C ALA A 31 27.92 36.55 -11.68
N ASN A 32 28.84 35.92 -10.94
CA ASN A 32 30.23 36.34 -10.83
C ASN A 32 31.12 35.90 -12.02
N GLY A 33 30.55 35.21 -13.01
CA GLY A 33 31.26 34.72 -14.20
C GLY A 33 31.80 33.30 -14.08
N ASP A 34 31.80 32.70 -12.89
CA ASP A 34 32.24 31.32 -12.68
C ASP A 34 31.23 30.30 -13.22
N PHE A 35 31.66 29.05 -13.35
CA PHE A 35 30.81 27.95 -13.77
C PHE A 35 30.68 26.90 -12.68
N CYS A 36 29.45 26.45 -12.44
CA CYS A 36 29.16 25.27 -11.62
C CYS A 36 28.58 24.15 -12.48
N VAL A 37 28.68 22.92 -12.01
CA VAL A 37 28.10 21.75 -12.70
C VAL A 37 26.67 21.52 -12.24
N PHE A 38 25.81 21.18 -13.19
CA PHE A 38 24.51 20.62 -12.88
C PHE A 38 24.66 19.19 -12.33
N ASN A 39 23.73 18.80 -11.46
CA ASN A 39 23.65 17.42 -10.97
C ASN A 39 23.04 16.50 -12.03
N GLY A 40 23.02 15.20 -11.76
CA GLY A 40 22.50 14.20 -12.66
C GLY A 40 22.85 12.79 -12.21
N TYR A 41 22.83 11.86 -13.16
CA TYR A 41 23.28 10.50 -12.94
C TYR A 41 24.03 9.96 -14.16
N VAL A 42 24.82 8.91 -13.94
CA VAL A 42 25.51 8.17 -15.00
C VAL A 42 24.84 6.81 -15.12
N ASN A 43 24.37 6.47 -16.32
CA ASN A 43 23.66 5.21 -16.55
C ASN A 43 24.61 4.00 -16.30
N GLY A 44 24.16 3.02 -15.51
CA GLY A 44 24.93 1.82 -15.15
C GLY A 44 26.16 2.07 -14.25
N TYR A 45 26.18 3.17 -13.49
CA TYR A 45 27.34 3.53 -12.67
C TYR A 45 27.46 2.68 -11.39
N LYS A 46 28.26 1.61 -11.48
CA LYS A 46 28.47 0.64 -10.39
C LYS A 46 29.31 1.16 -9.22
N LYS A 47 30.00 2.31 -9.37
CA LYS A 47 30.86 2.87 -8.32
C LYS A 47 30.11 3.89 -7.47
N VAL A 48 28.97 3.49 -6.92
CA VAL A 48 28.05 4.37 -6.16
C VAL A 48 28.74 5.17 -5.03
N HIS A 49 29.80 4.63 -4.44
CA HIS A 49 30.60 5.29 -3.40
C HIS A 49 31.53 6.41 -3.90
N LYS A 50 31.67 6.60 -5.21
CA LYS A 50 32.52 7.64 -5.81
C LYS A 50 31.67 8.70 -6.45
N ASP A 51 31.97 9.97 -6.15
CA ASP A 51 31.33 11.09 -6.82
C ASP A 51 31.64 11.05 -8.33
N PHE A 52 30.62 10.94 -9.17
CA PHE A 52 30.79 10.94 -10.63
C PHE A 52 31.24 12.30 -11.19
N ALA A 53 31.13 13.38 -10.41
CA ALA A 53 31.65 14.69 -10.78
C ALA A 53 33.14 14.88 -10.45
N ASP A 54 33.76 13.91 -9.75
CA ASP A 54 35.20 13.92 -9.53
C ASP A 54 35.97 13.79 -10.85
N LYS A 55 37.27 14.15 -10.84
CA LYS A 55 38.17 14.01 -11.98
C LYS A 55 38.25 12.56 -12.46
N SER A 56 38.01 11.61 -11.56
CA SER A 56 38.01 10.18 -11.89
C SER A 56 36.89 9.85 -12.89
N GLY A 57 37.28 9.36 -14.07
CA GLY A 57 36.35 8.94 -15.10
C GLY A 57 35.86 10.04 -16.06
N TRP A 58 36.23 11.31 -15.90
CA TRP A 58 35.98 12.38 -16.88
C TRP A 58 34.53 12.42 -17.41
N HIS A 59 33.54 12.17 -16.55
CA HIS A 59 32.16 11.88 -16.97
C HIS A 59 31.51 13.04 -17.72
N PHE A 60 31.66 14.27 -17.20
CA PHE A 60 31.18 15.47 -17.87
C PHE A 60 31.86 15.74 -19.21
N LEU A 61 33.16 15.43 -19.35
CA LEU A 61 33.89 15.57 -20.61
C LEU A 61 33.45 14.55 -21.65
N ARG A 62 33.23 13.30 -21.22
CA ARG A 62 32.73 12.20 -22.07
C ARG A 62 31.24 12.30 -22.40
N ARG A 63 30.52 13.28 -21.82
CA ARG A 63 29.07 13.48 -22.00
C ARG A 63 28.23 12.24 -21.71
N ASN A 64 28.63 11.47 -20.69
CA ASN A 64 27.87 10.30 -20.22
C ASN A 64 27.09 10.58 -18.92
N VAL A 65 26.95 11.84 -18.53
CA VAL A 65 26.06 12.28 -17.44
C VAL A 65 24.74 12.70 -18.04
N ILE A 66 23.64 12.12 -17.55
CA ILE A 66 22.28 12.59 -17.82
C ILE A 66 22.01 13.71 -16.83
N VAL A 67 21.93 14.95 -17.33
CA VAL A 67 21.94 16.17 -16.53
C VAL A 67 20.53 16.62 -16.17
N TRP A 68 20.37 17.07 -14.92
CA TRP A 68 19.19 17.78 -14.42
C TRP A 68 19.46 19.29 -14.38
N ASN A 69 18.94 20.01 -15.38
CA ASN A 69 19.23 21.44 -15.58
C ASN A 69 18.56 22.40 -14.59
N ASP A 70 17.82 21.87 -13.63
CA ASP A 70 17.18 22.58 -12.54
C ASP A 70 17.97 22.50 -11.22
N CYS A 71 18.97 21.60 -11.12
CA CYS A 71 19.70 21.32 -9.89
C CYS A 71 21.22 21.51 -10.04
N ILE A 72 21.81 22.41 -9.25
CA ILE A 72 23.27 22.54 -9.13
C ILE A 72 23.79 21.48 -8.17
N LYS A 73 24.88 20.78 -8.53
CA LYS A 73 25.49 19.79 -7.63
C LYS A 73 26.32 20.47 -6.55
N LEU A 74 26.06 20.14 -5.29
CA LEU A 74 26.83 20.64 -4.15
C LEU A 74 28.14 19.86 -3.99
N ARG A 75 29.26 20.58 -3.81
CA ARG A 75 30.58 20.01 -3.56
C ARG A 75 30.94 20.11 -2.07
N TYR A 76 30.74 19.03 -1.33
CA TYR A 76 31.08 18.96 0.10
C TYR A 76 32.60 18.86 0.36
N GLY A 77 33.34 18.20 -0.53
CA GLY A 77 34.72 17.80 -0.26
C GLY A 77 34.81 16.54 0.61
N TYR A 78 35.99 16.25 1.14
CA TYR A 78 36.26 15.10 2.01
C TYR A 78 36.03 15.44 3.49
N LYS A 79 36.13 16.72 3.85
CA LYS A 79 35.98 17.23 5.22
C LYS A 79 35.29 18.60 5.22
N LYS A 80 34.83 19.04 6.40
CA LYS A 80 34.08 20.30 6.58
C LYS A 80 34.87 21.52 6.06
N GLU A 81 36.18 21.51 6.23
CA GLU A 81 37.08 22.61 5.85
C GLU A 81 37.18 22.81 4.32
N ASP A 82 36.83 21.80 3.52
CA ASP A 82 36.93 21.90 2.05
C ASP A 82 35.82 22.77 1.43
N CYS A 83 34.70 22.93 2.14
CA CYS A 83 33.61 23.85 1.78
C CYS A 83 32.73 24.23 2.99
N PRO A 84 33.24 25.00 3.96
CA PRO A 84 32.58 25.23 5.25
C PRO A 84 31.14 25.75 5.12
N VAL A 85 30.91 26.66 4.17
CA VAL A 85 29.61 27.29 3.92
C VAL A 85 28.52 26.25 3.60
N VAL A 86 28.83 25.23 2.80
CA VAL A 86 27.85 24.18 2.44
C VAL A 86 27.56 23.29 3.65
N TRP A 87 28.59 22.92 4.41
CA TRP A 87 28.42 22.11 5.61
C TRP A 87 27.60 22.82 6.68
N ASP A 88 27.90 24.09 6.99
CA ASP A 88 27.17 24.88 7.98
C ASP A 88 25.71 25.09 7.57
N PHE A 89 25.47 25.37 6.28
CA PHE A 89 24.12 25.50 5.74
C PHE A 89 23.33 24.20 5.89
N MET A 90 23.91 23.07 5.48
CA MET A 90 23.25 21.77 5.51
C MET A 90 23.05 21.23 6.93
N GLU A 91 23.97 21.53 7.86
CA GLU A 91 23.83 21.22 9.28
C GLU A 91 22.66 21.99 9.90
N LYS A 92 22.53 23.29 9.60
CA LYS A 92 21.38 24.08 10.03
C LYS A 92 20.08 23.58 9.39
N TYR A 93 20.09 23.23 8.11
CA TYR A 93 18.95 22.67 7.40
C TYR A 93 18.48 21.35 8.04
N ILE A 94 19.37 20.37 8.19
CA ILE A 94 19.02 19.03 8.68
C ILE A 94 18.53 19.09 10.14
N THR A 95 19.16 19.90 10.99
CA THR A 95 18.75 20.06 12.39
C THR A 95 17.41 20.79 12.51
N THR A 96 17.13 21.76 11.64
CA THR A 96 15.81 22.42 11.58
C THR A 96 14.73 21.42 11.16
N MET A 97 14.98 20.63 10.11
CA MET A 97 14.03 19.62 9.65
C MET A 97 13.79 18.52 10.69
N ALA A 98 14.83 18.12 11.43
CA ALA A 98 14.73 17.10 12.48
C ALA A 98 13.84 17.53 13.66
N LYS A 99 13.75 18.84 13.94
CA LYS A 99 12.83 19.40 14.96
C LYS A 99 11.38 19.37 14.53
N LEU A 100 11.13 19.49 13.22
CA LEU A 100 9.79 19.64 12.66
C LEU A 100 9.16 18.29 12.31
N PHE A 101 9.96 17.35 11.81
CA PHE A 101 9.47 16.09 11.23
C PHE A 101 9.86 14.85 12.06
N LYS A 102 9.06 13.79 11.92
CA LYS A 102 9.30 12.50 12.58
C LYS A 102 10.30 11.61 11.84
N GLY A 103 10.64 11.96 10.61
CA GLY A 103 11.53 11.16 9.79
C GLY A 103 11.93 11.84 8.49
N PHE A 104 12.92 11.26 7.83
CA PHE A 104 13.43 11.68 6.52
C PHE A 104 13.31 10.56 5.49
N ARG A 105 13.02 10.94 4.25
CA ARG A 105 13.20 10.11 3.04
C ARG A 105 14.43 10.62 2.31
N LEU A 106 15.47 9.79 2.25
CA LEU A 106 16.69 10.11 1.54
C LEU A 106 16.53 9.72 0.07
N ASP A 107 16.41 10.73 -0.77
CA ASP A 107 16.38 10.60 -2.21
C ASP A 107 17.78 10.25 -2.74
N ASN A 108 17.86 9.31 -3.69
CA ASN A 108 19.11 8.92 -4.34
C ASN A 108 20.29 8.73 -3.35
N ALA A 109 20.04 8.06 -2.21
CA ALA A 109 20.98 8.00 -1.09
C ALA A 109 22.35 7.43 -1.47
N HIS A 110 22.36 6.51 -2.46
CA HIS A 110 23.56 5.90 -3.01
C HIS A 110 24.46 6.90 -3.76
N SER A 111 23.95 8.05 -4.21
CA SER A 111 24.71 9.08 -4.94
C SER A 111 25.29 10.17 -4.03
N THR A 112 25.00 10.13 -2.74
CA THR A 112 25.59 11.03 -1.74
C THR A 112 26.80 10.36 -1.07
N PRO A 113 27.96 11.03 -0.97
CA PRO A 113 29.12 10.47 -0.27
C PRO A 113 28.76 10.07 1.17
N ILE A 114 29.12 8.85 1.55
CA ILE A 114 28.64 8.24 2.80
C ILE A 114 28.99 9.07 4.05
N HIS A 115 30.19 9.66 4.09
CA HIS A 115 30.65 10.47 5.22
C HIS A 115 29.85 11.78 5.39
N VAL A 116 29.30 12.33 4.31
CA VAL A 116 28.43 13.52 4.35
C VAL A 116 27.11 13.14 4.99
N SER A 117 26.47 12.09 4.50
CA SER A 117 25.20 11.58 5.04
C SER A 117 25.35 11.16 6.50
N GLU A 118 26.42 10.45 6.85
CA GLU A 118 26.71 9.99 8.22
C GLU A 118 26.80 11.17 9.19
N TYR A 119 27.55 12.22 8.84
CA TYR A 119 27.64 13.44 9.67
C TYR A 119 26.29 14.16 9.80
N LEU A 120 25.58 14.40 8.70
CA LEU A 120 24.32 15.14 8.73
C LEU A 120 23.23 14.39 9.49
N LEU A 121 23.17 13.07 9.35
CA LEU A 121 22.22 12.23 10.09
C LEU A 121 22.59 12.13 11.58
N ALA A 122 23.88 12.13 11.93
CA ALA A 122 24.30 12.24 13.32
C ALA A 122 23.81 13.56 13.94
N LYS A 123 23.96 14.69 13.23
CA LYS A 123 23.42 15.99 13.66
C LYS A 123 21.89 16.01 13.77
N ALA A 124 21.19 15.33 12.87
CA ALA A 124 19.74 15.17 13.00
C ALA A 124 19.36 14.40 14.27
N ARG A 125 20.07 13.30 14.58
CA ARG A 125 19.82 12.44 15.75
C ARG A 125 20.20 13.09 17.08
N GLU A 126 21.20 13.97 17.10
CA GLU A 126 21.51 14.79 18.28
C GLU A 126 20.28 15.61 18.74
N VAL A 127 19.48 16.09 17.79
CA VAL A 127 18.30 16.91 18.07
C VAL A 127 17.01 16.08 18.18
N ASN A 128 16.91 14.98 17.43
CA ASN A 128 15.79 14.07 17.46
C ASN A 128 16.29 12.61 17.44
N PRO A 129 16.51 12.00 18.62
CA PRO A 129 17.04 10.63 18.72
C PRO A 129 16.16 9.55 18.08
N ASN A 130 14.85 9.82 17.94
CA ASN A 130 13.86 8.89 17.42
C ASN A 130 13.49 9.15 15.95
N ILE A 131 14.30 9.94 15.23
CA ILE A 131 14.01 10.27 13.84
C ILE A 131 14.08 9.03 12.93
N LEU A 132 12.99 8.75 12.22
CA LEU A 132 12.89 7.62 11.29
C LEU A 132 13.60 7.96 9.97
N ILE A 133 14.59 7.17 9.57
CA ILE A 133 15.32 7.36 8.31
C ILE A 133 14.95 6.28 7.31
N THR A 134 14.40 6.69 6.19
CA THR A 134 14.09 5.83 5.05
C THR A 134 14.94 6.24 3.84
N ALA A 135 15.33 5.30 2.99
CA ALA A 135 16.18 5.62 1.85
C ALA A 135 15.74 4.92 0.57
N GLU A 136 15.81 5.67 -0.52
CA GLU A 136 15.83 5.12 -1.87
C GLU A 136 17.26 4.68 -2.20
N LEU A 137 17.46 3.36 -2.20
CA LEU A 137 18.76 2.73 -2.36
C LEU A 137 18.65 1.58 -3.36
N PHE A 138 19.18 1.82 -4.56
CA PHE A 138 19.15 0.92 -5.70
C PHE A 138 20.57 0.53 -6.13
N THR A 139 21.32 -0.08 -5.21
CA THR A 139 22.73 -0.46 -5.49
C THR A 139 22.85 -1.77 -6.28
N GLU A 140 21.74 -2.51 -6.44
CA GLU A 140 21.69 -3.87 -7.01
C GLU A 140 22.60 -4.89 -6.32
N ASP A 141 23.17 -4.56 -5.15
CA ASP A 141 24.05 -5.42 -4.36
C ASP A 141 23.69 -5.35 -2.87
N ILE A 142 23.28 -6.50 -2.32
CA ILE A 142 22.85 -6.62 -0.92
C ILE A 142 23.97 -6.23 0.05
N ASN A 143 25.24 -6.50 -0.28
CA ASN A 143 26.37 -6.17 0.60
C ASN A 143 26.59 -4.64 0.67
N THR A 144 26.47 -3.97 -0.47
CA THR A 144 26.53 -2.51 -0.54
C THR A 144 25.35 -1.89 0.20
N ASP A 145 24.13 -2.40 0.01
CA ASP A 145 22.95 -1.97 0.78
C ASP A 145 23.20 -2.09 2.29
N ALA A 146 23.70 -3.24 2.76
CA ALA A 146 24.01 -3.48 4.18
C ALA A 146 25.06 -2.49 4.73
N LYS A 147 26.05 -2.10 3.91
CA LYS A 147 27.04 -1.08 4.30
C LYS A 147 26.38 0.28 4.53
N TYR A 148 25.51 0.72 3.61
CA TYR A 148 24.78 1.99 3.78
C TYR A 148 23.86 1.95 5.00
N VAL A 149 23.15 0.85 5.21
CA VAL A 149 22.31 0.65 6.39
C VAL A 149 23.11 0.81 7.68
N LYS A 150 24.26 0.13 7.77
CA LYS A 150 25.12 0.15 8.97
C LYS A 150 25.68 1.54 9.26
N HIS A 151 26.24 2.21 8.26
CA HIS A 151 26.86 3.52 8.43
C HIS A 151 25.84 4.63 8.66
N LEU A 152 24.73 4.62 7.92
CA LEU A 152 23.75 5.69 7.98
C LEU A 152 22.70 5.46 9.06
N GLY A 153 22.59 4.26 9.64
CA GLY A 153 21.56 3.89 10.60
C GLY A 153 20.15 3.94 9.99
N LEU A 154 20.00 3.40 8.78
CA LEU A 154 18.71 3.42 8.07
C LEU A 154 17.71 2.51 8.78
N ASN A 155 16.46 2.95 8.90
CA ASN A 155 15.38 2.15 9.48
C ASN A 155 14.66 1.32 8.41
N LEU A 156 14.41 1.90 7.23
CA LEU A 156 13.67 1.25 6.14
C LEU A 156 14.31 1.51 4.78
N LEU A 157 14.37 0.49 3.92
CA LEU A 157 14.68 0.68 2.50
C LEU A 157 13.41 0.71 1.66
N ILE A 158 13.34 1.68 0.74
CA ILE A 158 12.24 1.79 -0.21
C ILE A 158 12.33 0.63 -1.21
N ARG A 159 11.20 -0.04 -1.42
CA ARG A 159 11.01 -1.11 -2.40
C ARG A 159 9.70 -0.85 -3.16
N GLU A 160 9.62 -1.25 -4.41
CA GLU A 160 8.54 -0.82 -5.30
C GLU A 160 7.88 -2.00 -6.00
N ALA A 161 6.65 -2.33 -5.62
CA ALA A 161 5.92 -3.47 -6.15
C ALA A 161 5.56 -3.30 -7.64
N ILE A 162 5.40 -2.05 -8.10
CA ILE A 162 5.03 -1.75 -9.49
C ILE A 162 6.04 -2.28 -10.53
N HIS A 163 7.28 -2.56 -10.10
CA HIS A 163 8.34 -3.12 -10.94
C HIS A 163 8.29 -4.64 -11.11
N CYS A 164 7.46 -5.36 -10.35
CA CYS A 164 7.25 -6.79 -10.58
C CYS A 164 6.72 -7.00 -12.01
N PRO A 165 7.33 -7.86 -12.86
CA PRO A 165 6.89 -8.06 -14.24
C PRO A 165 5.64 -8.95 -14.35
N ASP A 166 5.46 -9.85 -13.38
CA ASP A 166 4.37 -10.82 -13.34
C ASP A 166 3.96 -11.17 -11.90
N LEU A 167 2.89 -11.95 -11.79
CA LEU A 167 2.34 -12.38 -10.51
C LEU A 167 3.32 -13.25 -9.71
N ASN A 168 4.12 -14.10 -10.37
CA ASN A 168 5.11 -14.94 -9.70
C ASN A 168 6.19 -14.08 -9.02
N SER A 169 6.71 -13.07 -9.74
CA SER A 169 7.66 -12.11 -9.21
C SER A 169 7.07 -11.30 -8.05
N MET A 170 5.79 -10.94 -8.12
CA MET A 170 5.08 -10.30 -7.00
C MET A 170 5.03 -11.22 -5.78
N GLY A 171 4.74 -12.51 -5.97
CA GLY A 171 4.77 -13.51 -4.89
C GLY A 171 6.13 -13.63 -4.22
N ASN A 172 7.20 -13.66 -5.02
CA ASN A 172 8.57 -13.67 -4.51
C ASN A 172 8.90 -12.40 -3.72
N SER A 173 8.51 -11.23 -4.22
CA SER A 173 8.70 -9.96 -3.50
C SER A 173 7.93 -9.92 -2.18
N ILE A 174 6.69 -10.42 -2.17
CA ILE A 174 5.88 -10.53 -0.94
C ILE A 174 6.60 -11.40 0.09
N PHE A 175 7.07 -12.57 -0.34
CA PHE A 175 7.78 -13.50 0.52
C PHE A 175 9.08 -12.89 1.08
N GLN A 176 9.91 -12.32 0.20
CA GLN A 176 11.18 -11.69 0.54
C GLN A 176 11.02 -10.54 1.54
N HIS A 177 10.02 -9.67 1.34
CA HIS A 177 9.79 -8.51 2.19
C HIS A 177 8.99 -8.80 3.44
N SER A 178 8.63 -10.05 3.68
CA SER A 178 7.86 -10.48 4.87
C SER A 178 8.67 -11.39 5.79
N SER A 179 10.00 -11.29 5.70
CA SER A 179 10.96 -12.07 6.47
C SER A 179 10.95 -13.58 6.19
N GLY A 180 10.39 -14.04 5.07
CA GLY A 180 10.72 -15.33 4.43
C GLY A 180 10.57 -16.63 5.24
N GLU A 181 10.12 -16.59 6.49
CA GLU A 181 10.00 -17.79 7.32
C GLU A 181 8.66 -18.48 7.03
N ILE A 182 8.53 -19.11 5.86
CA ILE A 182 7.57 -20.23 5.71
C ILE A 182 8.01 -21.25 6.74
N LEU A 183 7.15 -21.51 7.75
CA LEU A 183 7.18 -22.74 8.54
C LEU A 183 8.61 -23.20 8.85
N SER A 184 9.53 -22.26 9.13
CA SER A 184 10.91 -22.64 9.36
C SER A 184 10.83 -23.51 10.59
N ILE A 185 11.50 -24.66 10.54
CA ILE A 185 11.89 -25.33 11.77
C ILE A 185 12.60 -24.19 12.51
N ASN A 186 11.92 -23.61 13.52
CA ASN A 186 12.51 -22.62 14.43
C ASN A 186 13.95 -23.07 14.58
N THR A 187 14.93 -22.22 14.22
CA THR A 187 16.35 -22.57 14.21
C THR A 187 16.56 -23.59 15.31
N PRO A 188 16.78 -24.89 14.97
CA PRO A 188 16.65 -25.98 15.93
C PRO A 188 17.43 -25.50 17.11
N GLU A 189 16.72 -25.27 18.24
CA GLU A 189 17.23 -24.50 19.36
C GLU A 189 18.69 -24.88 19.44
N ARG A 190 19.60 -23.96 19.10
CA ARG A 190 21.01 -24.22 19.30
C ARG A 190 21.12 -24.13 20.81
N THR A 191 20.63 -25.16 21.50
CA THR A 191 20.83 -25.50 22.88
C THR A 191 22.32 -25.81 23.00
N ASN A 192 23.15 -24.80 22.78
CA ASN A 192 24.32 -24.67 23.59
C ASN A 192 23.73 -24.49 25.00
N TYR A 193 23.76 -25.57 25.77
CA TYR A 193 23.35 -25.68 27.17
C TYR A 193 23.95 -24.61 28.10
N GLU A 194 24.76 -23.68 27.56
CA GLU A 194 25.46 -22.61 28.25
C GLU A 194 24.69 -21.28 28.26
N ASP A 195 23.64 -21.10 27.44
CA ASP A 195 22.92 -19.81 27.31
C ASP A 195 21.67 -19.67 28.20
N SER A 196 21.36 -20.66 29.03
CA SER A 196 20.22 -20.61 29.96
C SER A 196 20.71 -20.72 31.41
N LEU A 197 20.78 -19.59 32.12
CA LEU A 197 20.91 -19.61 33.58
C LEU A 197 19.55 -19.95 34.17
N THR A 198 19.40 -21.20 34.61
CA THR A 198 18.20 -21.67 35.31
C THR A 198 18.47 -21.57 36.81
N PHE A 199 17.89 -20.58 37.49
CA PHE A 199 17.97 -20.46 38.94
C PHE A 199 16.55 -20.41 39.52
N MET A 200 16.21 -21.38 40.39
CA MET A 200 14.91 -21.46 41.07
C MET A 200 13.68 -21.29 40.15
N GLY A 201 13.70 -21.92 38.97
CA GLY A 201 12.54 -21.91 38.05
C GLY A 201 12.41 -20.65 37.17
N PHE A 202 13.36 -19.72 37.25
CA PHE A 202 13.48 -18.63 36.27
C PHE A 202 14.46 -19.04 35.18
N SER A 203 13.97 -19.24 33.95
CA SER A 203 14.81 -19.26 32.75
C SER A 203 14.92 -17.83 32.22
N SER A 204 16.15 -17.36 32.01
CA SER A 204 16.40 -16.21 31.15
C SER A 204 16.85 -16.72 29.79
N GLU A 205 16.07 -16.46 28.74
CA GLU A 205 16.50 -16.71 27.38
C GLU A 205 17.47 -15.59 26.98
N ILE A 206 18.73 -15.93 26.72
CA ILE A 206 19.67 -15.00 26.12
C ILE A 206 19.26 -14.82 24.65
N GLN A 207 18.65 -13.68 24.33
CA GLN A 207 18.35 -13.32 22.95
C GLN A 207 19.65 -12.94 22.24
N ARG A 208 20.16 -13.85 21.40
CA ARG A 208 21.29 -13.56 20.53
C ARG A 208 20.88 -12.57 19.44
N TRP A 209 21.75 -11.61 19.17
CA TRP A 209 21.55 -10.64 18.11
C TRP A 209 21.94 -11.29 16.78
N GLU A 210 20.97 -11.51 15.91
CA GLU A 210 21.20 -12.08 14.60
C GLU A 210 21.17 -11.00 13.51
N SER A 211 21.95 -11.22 12.46
CA SER A 211 21.90 -10.35 11.28
C SER A 211 20.60 -10.60 10.54
N VAL A 212 19.68 -9.63 10.61
CA VAL A 212 18.44 -9.63 9.83
C VAL A 212 18.55 -8.70 8.62
N PRO A 213 17.90 -9.02 7.49
CA PRO A 213 17.72 -8.06 6.41
C PRO A 213 17.05 -6.79 6.93
N ILE A 214 17.45 -5.62 6.41
CA ILE A 214 16.77 -4.37 6.79
C ILE A 214 15.29 -4.42 6.39
N PRO A 215 14.36 -3.96 7.25
CA PRO A 215 12.95 -3.94 6.89
C PRO A 215 12.70 -3.03 5.68
N ALA A 216 11.75 -3.45 4.84
CA ALA A 216 11.34 -2.68 3.67
C ALA A 216 10.25 -1.66 4.03
N LEU A 217 10.24 -0.53 3.32
CA LEU A 217 9.07 0.31 3.09
C LEU A 217 8.58 0.01 1.68
N PHE A 218 7.59 -0.88 1.58
CA PHE A 218 7.12 -1.42 0.32
C PHE A 218 5.99 -0.56 -0.26
N TYR A 219 6.30 0.14 -1.35
CA TYR A 219 5.34 0.94 -2.09
C TYR A 219 4.56 0.08 -3.06
N ASP A 220 3.24 0.27 -3.11
CA ASP A 220 2.47 -0.22 -4.26
C ASP A 220 2.87 0.53 -5.53
N CYS A 221 2.96 1.87 -5.44
CA CYS A 221 3.50 2.77 -6.44
C CYS A 221 4.11 4.01 -5.76
N THR A 222 5.32 4.39 -6.14
CA THR A 222 5.96 5.65 -5.73
C THR A 222 5.54 6.80 -6.64
N HIS A 223 5.94 8.03 -6.26
CA HIS A 223 5.63 9.24 -7.01
C HIS A 223 6.45 9.41 -8.30
N ASP A 224 7.50 8.62 -8.51
CA ASP A 224 8.32 8.63 -9.74
C ASP A 224 7.89 7.57 -10.76
N ASN A 225 7.03 6.65 -10.33
CA ASN A 225 6.61 5.53 -11.17
C ASN A 225 5.31 5.81 -11.93
N ASP A 226 5.23 5.23 -13.12
CA ASP A 226 3.96 5.16 -13.85
C ASP A 226 2.99 4.23 -13.10
N PRO A 227 1.72 4.64 -12.92
CA PRO A 227 0.72 3.86 -12.21
C PRO A 227 0.31 2.60 -13.00
N PRO A 228 -0.45 1.67 -12.39
CA PRO A 228 -0.93 0.46 -13.07
C PRO A 228 -1.62 0.74 -14.40
N ALA A 229 -2.36 1.84 -14.50
CA ALA A 229 -3.04 2.29 -15.72
C ALA A 229 -2.13 2.42 -16.95
N ARG A 230 -0.84 2.70 -16.73
CA ARG A 230 0.16 2.89 -17.79
C ARG A 230 1.20 1.78 -17.86
N LYS A 231 1.60 1.21 -16.71
CA LYS A 231 2.54 0.08 -16.67
C LYS A 231 1.90 -1.25 -17.09
N ARG A 232 0.62 -1.45 -16.75
CA ARG A 232 -0.12 -2.71 -16.93
C ARG A 232 -1.56 -2.42 -17.34
N THR A 233 -2.52 -2.62 -16.43
CA THR A 233 -3.93 -2.24 -16.60
C THR A 233 -4.41 -1.49 -15.36
N PRO A 234 -5.33 -0.52 -15.49
CA PRO A 234 -5.86 0.20 -14.32
C PRO A 234 -6.64 -0.73 -13.36
N GLN A 235 -7.18 -1.82 -13.89
CA GLN A 235 -7.84 -2.89 -13.14
C GLN A 235 -6.92 -3.51 -12.06
N ASP A 236 -5.61 -3.52 -12.28
CA ASP A 236 -4.65 -4.14 -11.35
C ASP A 236 -4.52 -3.36 -10.04
N ALA A 237 -5.01 -2.10 -9.97
CA ALA A 237 -4.82 -1.24 -8.81
C ALA A 237 -5.32 -1.85 -7.50
N LEU A 238 -6.50 -2.49 -7.51
CA LEU A 238 -7.08 -3.14 -6.33
C LEU A 238 -6.27 -4.38 -5.88
N PRO A 239 -6.11 -5.45 -6.70
CA PRO A 239 -5.37 -6.62 -6.26
C PRO A 239 -3.91 -6.30 -5.94
N HIS A 240 -3.27 -5.40 -6.69
CA HIS A 240 -1.88 -4.98 -6.44
C HIS A 240 -1.73 -4.30 -5.07
N ALA A 241 -2.65 -3.40 -4.69
CA ALA A 241 -2.63 -2.76 -3.36
C ALA A 241 -2.81 -3.77 -2.22
N PHE A 242 -3.71 -4.75 -2.37
CA PHE A 242 -3.91 -5.80 -1.38
C PHE A 242 -2.70 -6.73 -1.26
N LEU A 243 -2.12 -7.14 -2.39
CA LEU A 243 -0.94 -7.98 -2.44
C LEU A 243 0.27 -7.30 -1.78
N THR A 244 0.51 -6.02 -2.08
CA THR A 244 1.54 -5.22 -1.40
C THR A 244 1.25 -5.12 0.10
N ALA A 245 -0.01 -4.90 0.50
CA ALA A 245 -0.31 -4.65 1.90
C ALA A 245 -0.35 -5.89 2.80
N PHE A 246 -0.46 -7.08 2.21
CA PHE A 246 -0.37 -8.35 2.95
C PHE A 246 1.07 -8.72 3.34
N THR A 247 2.08 -7.95 2.93
CA THR A 247 3.47 -8.16 3.37
C THR A 247 3.68 -7.83 4.84
N ASN A 248 4.65 -8.49 5.47
CA ASN A 248 5.07 -8.25 6.85
C ASN A 248 6.19 -7.20 6.92
N CYS A 249 5.95 -6.04 6.32
CA CYS A 249 6.84 -4.88 6.38
C CYS A 249 6.05 -3.58 6.35
N ALA A 250 6.72 -2.43 6.47
CA ALA A 250 6.03 -1.16 6.32
C ALA A 250 5.53 -1.01 4.88
N ILE A 251 4.35 -0.42 4.71
CA ILE A 251 3.69 -0.25 3.40
C ILE A 251 3.47 1.23 3.10
N SER A 252 3.46 1.59 1.82
CA SER A 252 3.22 2.98 1.40
C SER A 252 2.55 3.06 0.02
N SER A 253 1.98 4.22 -0.29
CA SER A 253 1.36 4.52 -1.57
C SER A 253 1.47 6.00 -1.90
N THR A 254 1.63 6.33 -3.18
CA THR A 254 1.58 7.71 -3.64
C THR A 254 0.13 8.22 -3.72
N ARG A 255 -0.07 9.51 -3.43
CA ARG A 255 -1.37 10.17 -3.64
C ARG A 255 -1.75 10.07 -5.12
N GLY A 256 -3.02 9.76 -5.42
CA GLY A 256 -3.49 9.57 -6.78
C GLY A 256 -3.55 8.11 -7.24
N TYR A 257 -2.88 7.19 -6.53
CA TYR A 257 -2.98 5.77 -6.82
C TYR A 257 -4.42 5.27 -6.62
N ASP A 258 -5.01 5.58 -5.47
CA ASP A 258 -6.36 5.13 -5.09
C ASP A 258 -7.45 5.81 -5.93
N GLU A 259 -7.17 6.95 -6.55
CA GLU A 259 -8.04 7.69 -7.46
C GLU A 259 -7.88 7.29 -8.92
N PHE A 260 -7.02 6.30 -9.23
CA PHE A 260 -6.78 5.83 -10.58
C PHE A 260 -6.23 6.91 -11.53
N ILE A 261 -5.36 7.79 -11.04
CA ILE A 261 -4.65 8.73 -11.94
C ILE A 261 -3.90 7.90 -12.99
N PRO A 262 -4.11 8.16 -14.29
CA PRO A 262 -3.67 7.24 -15.34
C PRO A 262 -2.19 7.40 -15.73
N LYS A 263 -1.49 8.39 -15.20
CA LYS A 263 -0.12 8.73 -15.58
C LYS A 263 0.67 9.19 -14.36
N ASN A 264 1.99 9.00 -14.40
CA ASN A 264 2.88 9.67 -13.47
C ASN A 264 2.73 11.20 -13.62
N LEU A 265 2.59 11.91 -12.49
CA LEU A 265 2.45 13.36 -12.48
C LEU A 265 3.83 14.02 -12.53
N SER A 266 4.01 14.92 -13.49
CA SER A 266 5.28 15.65 -13.61
C SER A 266 5.46 16.61 -12.44
N VAL A 267 6.48 16.37 -11.62
CA VAL A 267 6.88 17.28 -10.52
C VAL A 267 7.30 18.68 -10.99
N VAL A 268 7.55 18.86 -12.30
CA VAL A 268 7.94 20.14 -12.90
C VAL A 268 6.73 20.88 -13.48
N SER A 269 5.95 20.18 -14.32
CA SER A 269 4.95 20.80 -15.20
C SER A 269 3.51 20.68 -14.70
N GLU A 270 3.20 19.77 -13.79
CA GLU A 270 1.86 19.68 -13.21
C GLU A 270 1.63 20.87 -12.26
N LYS A 271 0.54 21.61 -12.48
CA LYS A 271 0.16 22.79 -11.68
C LYS A 271 -1.25 22.70 -11.12
N ARG A 272 -2.03 21.69 -11.53
CA ARG A 272 -3.37 21.46 -11.01
C ARG A 272 -3.30 20.98 -9.57
N LEU A 273 -4.36 21.23 -8.82
CA LEU A 273 -4.49 20.76 -7.44
C LEU A 273 -5.16 19.38 -7.42
N TYR A 274 -4.80 18.53 -6.46
CA TYR A 274 -5.63 17.36 -6.17
C TYR A 274 -7.05 17.82 -5.83
N SER A 275 -8.05 17.15 -6.40
CA SER A 275 -9.43 17.39 -5.99
C SER A 275 -9.55 17.21 -4.48
N PRO A 276 -10.22 18.13 -3.77
CA PRO A 276 -10.47 17.95 -2.34
C PRO A 276 -11.20 16.62 -2.16
N PRO A 277 -10.82 15.80 -1.16
CA PRO A 277 -11.52 14.56 -0.88
C PRO A 277 -12.99 14.89 -0.61
N ASP A 278 -13.92 14.22 -1.30
CA ASP A 278 -15.33 14.34 -0.97
C ASP A 278 -15.61 13.53 0.30
N TYR A 279 -15.36 14.16 1.45
CA TYR A 279 -15.59 13.57 2.76
C TYR A 279 -17.07 13.30 3.06
N SER A 280 -18.00 13.80 2.23
CA SER A 280 -19.45 13.59 2.44
C SER A 280 -19.88 12.14 2.23
N SER A 281 -19.12 11.35 1.46
CA SER A 281 -19.41 9.95 1.14
C SER A 281 -18.62 8.92 1.99
N GLN A 282 -17.82 9.37 2.97
CA GLN A 282 -16.82 8.53 3.63
C GLN A 282 -16.89 8.54 5.16
N ALA A 283 -18.08 8.27 5.71
CA ALA A 283 -18.25 8.06 7.15
C ALA A 283 -17.72 6.69 7.60
N ILE A 284 -16.40 6.49 7.55
CA ILE A 284 -15.70 5.64 8.53
C ILE A 284 -14.92 6.62 9.39
N PRO A 285 -15.19 6.73 10.71
CA PRO A 285 -14.55 7.73 11.56
C PRO A 285 -13.04 7.62 11.48
N GLU A 286 -12.36 8.77 11.57
CA GLU A 286 -10.94 8.82 11.90
C GLU A 286 -10.70 7.95 13.14
N VAL A 287 -9.79 7.00 13.03
CA VAL A 287 -9.24 6.32 14.21
C VAL A 287 -8.24 7.31 14.81
N THR A 288 -8.76 8.32 15.51
CA THR A 288 -7.95 9.12 16.42
C THR A 288 -7.51 8.23 17.57
N ALA A 289 -6.24 8.37 17.93
CA ALA A 289 -5.60 7.62 18.99
C ALA A 289 -6.38 7.71 20.32
N ILE A 290 -6.58 6.55 20.94
CA ILE A 290 -6.73 6.27 22.37
C ILE A 290 -7.75 7.14 23.12
N ASP A 291 -8.89 6.54 23.46
CA ASP A 291 -9.52 6.73 24.77
C ASP A 291 -10.31 5.47 25.18
N PHE A 292 -10.03 4.98 26.39
CA PHE A 292 -10.71 3.86 27.04
C PHE A 292 -11.99 4.35 27.71
N ILE A 293 -13.10 4.34 26.98
CA ILE A 293 -14.47 4.20 27.51
C ILE A 293 -15.12 3.16 26.59
N GLU A 294 -15.86 2.20 27.13
CA GLU A 294 -16.39 1.05 26.37
C GLU A 294 -17.20 1.50 25.14
N ASP A 295 -16.53 1.50 23.99
CA ASP A 295 -17.03 2.11 22.78
C ASP A 295 -18.11 1.21 22.15
N PRO A 296 -19.32 1.72 21.82
CA PRO A 296 -20.36 0.92 21.18
C PRO A 296 -19.90 0.44 19.80
N ILE A 297 -20.34 -0.76 19.40
CA ILE A 297 -20.11 -1.32 18.08
C ILE A 297 -20.87 -0.48 17.06
N ARG A 298 -20.15 0.02 16.05
CA ARG A 298 -20.68 0.91 15.03
C ARG A 298 -20.86 0.13 13.74
N VAL A 299 -22.10 -0.03 13.31
CA VAL A 299 -22.41 -0.72 12.07
C VAL A 299 -23.07 0.25 11.11
N TYR A 300 -22.49 0.42 9.92
CA TYR A 300 -23.10 1.24 8.88
C TYR A 300 -23.99 0.40 7.98
N VAL A 301 -25.18 0.92 7.71
CA VAL A 301 -26.19 0.28 6.86
C VAL A 301 -26.40 1.19 5.65
N GLU A 302 -26.11 0.68 4.45
CA GLU A 302 -26.27 1.39 3.16
C GLU A 302 -27.41 0.77 2.34
N PHE A 303 -28.32 1.62 1.86
CA PHE A 303 -29.31 1.30 0.85
C PHE A 303 -28.90 1.86 -0.51
N SER A 304 -28.64 0.98 -1.48
CA SER A 304 -28.37 1.37 -2.88
C SER A 304 -29.06 0.43 -3.87
N ILE A 305 -30.39 0.43 -3.80
CA ILE A 305 -31.22 -0.20 -4.83
C ILE A 305 -31.49 0.85 -5.90
N GLY A 306 -31.32 0.51 -7.19
CA GLY A 306 -31.51 1.46 -8.28
C GLY A 306 -32.87 2.18 -8.21
N GLY A 307 -32.86 3.52 -8.29
CA GLY A 307 -34.04 4.37 -8.17
C GLY A 307 -33.70 5.72 -7.53
N ARG A 308 -34.59 6.70 -7.68
CA ARG A 308 -34.55 7.96 -6.91
C ARG A 308 -35.64 7.90 -5.86
N TYR A 309 -35.25 7.91 -4.60
CA TYR A 309 -36.16 7.86 -3.46
C TYR A 309 -36.20 9.22 -2.77
N LYS A 310 -37.34 9.58 -2.20
CA LYS A 310 -37.47 10.80 -1.39
C LYS A 310 -37.12 10.53 0.07
N GLU A 311 -37.43 9.33 0.55
CA GLU A 311 -37.17 8.92 1.91
C GLU A 311 -36.81 7.43 1.96
N VAL A 312 -35.78 7.10 2.73
CA VAL A 312 -35.40 5.73 3.04
C VAL A 312 -35.21 5.60 4.54
N SER A 313 -35.80 4.56 5.13
CA SER A 313 -35.63 4.21 6.53
C SER A 313 -35.34 2.72 6.69
N VAL A 314 -34.79 2.33 7.84
CA VAL A 314 -34.50 0.94 8.19
C VAL A 314 -35.21 0.56 9.50
N TYR A 315 -35.64 -0.69 9.54
CA TYR A 315 -36.19 -1.39 10.70
C TYR A 315 -35.43 -2.69 10.91
N GLY A 316 -35.28 -3.15 12.14
CA GLY A 316 -34.63 -4.43 12.40
C GLY A 316 -34.94 -5.05 13.73
N GLU A 317 -34.44 -6.26 13.91
CA GLU A 317 -34.69 -7.13 15.05
C GLU A 317 -34.14 -6.59 16.37
N TRP A 318 -33.14 -5.70 16.31
CA TRP A 318 -32.50 -5.08 17.48
C TRP A 318 -33.44 -4.34 18.42
N ASP A 319 -34.62 -3.94 17.93
CA ASP A 319 -35.67 -3.34 18.74
C ASP A 319 -37.04 -3.98 18.49
N ASN A 320 -37.06 -5.23 18.01
CA ASN A 320 -38.26 -5.94 17.58
C ASN A 320 -39.06 -5.20 16.49
N TRP A 321 -38.36 -4.58 15.53
CA TRP A 321 -38.96 -3.89 14.37
C TRP A 321 -39.81 -2.67 14.72
N VAL A 322 -39.57 -2.06 15.88
CA VAL A 322 -40.40 -0.96 16.41
C VAL A 322 -39.91 0.38 15.90
N LYS A 323 -38.61 0.66 15.98
CA LYS A 323 -38.09 2.00 15.70
C LYS A 323 -37.83 2.17 14.21
N LYS A 324 -38.43 3.21 13.63
CA LYS A 324 -38.04 3.73 12.32
C LYS A 324 -36.73 4.50 12.45
N ILE A 325 -35.69 4.06 11.77
CA ILE A 325 -34.42 4.80 11.70
C ILE A 325 -34.26 5.35 10.29
N ASN A 326 -34.27 6.68 10.15
CA ASN A 326 -34.13 7.31 8.84
C ASN A 326 -32.68 7.25 8.36
N LEU A 327 -32.50 6.91 7.09
CA LEU A 327 -31.20 6.99 6.42
C LEU A 327 -31.00 8.41 5.91
N MET A 328 -29.74 8.84 5.87
CA MET A 328 -29.33 10.09 5.25
C MET A 328 -28.90 9.84 3.81
N PRO A 329 -29.21 10.73 2.85
CA PRO A 329 -28.70 10.61 1.50
C PRO A 329 -27.18 10.76 1.51
N ILE A 330 -26.49 9.77 0.94
CA ILE A 330 -25.03 9.79 0.72
C ILE A 330 -24.73 10.41 -0.64
N ASP A 331 -25.50 10.00 -1.66
CA ASP A 331 -25.44 10.54 -3.01
C ASP A 331 -26.82 10.46 -3.71
N LYS A 332 -26.87 10.69 -5.03
CA LYS A 332 -28.12 10.66 -5.83
C LYS A 332 -28.87 9.32 -5.80
N TYR A 333 -28.23 8.22 -5.46
CA TYR A 333 -28.74 6.85 -5.52
C TYR A 333 -28.48 6.05 -4.24
N LYS A 334 -27.86 6.67 -3.23
CA LYS A 334 -27.44 6.01 -2.01
C LYS A 334 -27.93 6.70 -0.77
N TRP A 335 -28.29 5.89 0.20
CA TRP A 335 -28.72 6.31 1.51
C TRP A 335 -28.00 5.47 2.55
N GLY A 336 -27.67 6.03 3.70
CA GLY A 336 -27.07 5.24 4.76
C GLY A 336 -27.27 5.80 6.15
N VAL A 337 -27.05 4.94 7.14
CA VAL A 337 -27.14 5.30 8.55
C VAL A 337 -26.12 4.52 9.37
N LYS A 338 -25.61 5.16 10.41
CA LYS A 338 -24.76 4.53 11.41
C LYS A 338 -25.62 4.04 12.57
N LEU A 339 -25.67 2.72 12.75
CA LEU A 339 -26.28 2.07 13.89
C LEU A 339 -25.24 1.86 14.99
N LEU A 340 -25.66 2.03 16.24
CA LEU A 340 -24.84 1.84 17.43
C LEU A 340 -25.41 0.66 18.21
N PHE A 341 -24.56 -0.34 18.46
CA PHE A 341 -24.90 -1.53 19.24
C PHE A 341 -24.02 -1.61 20.49
N PRO A 342 -24.53 -2.05 21.64
CA PRO A 342 -23.68 -2.36 22.77
C PRO A 342 -22.81 -3.62 22.49
N LYS A 343 -21.70 -3.78 23.22
CA LYS A 343 -20.69 -4.83 22.95
C LYS A 343 -21.21 -6.26 23.05
N ASP A 344 -22.27 -6.50 23.81
CA ASP A 344 -22.93 -7.80 23.93
C ASP A 344 -23.61 -8.25 22.63
N TYR A 345 -23.68 -7.38 21.62
CA TYR A 345 -24.09 -7.73 20.27
C TYR A 345 -22.94 -8.18 19.37
N ASP A 346 -21.67 -8.14 19.82
CA ASP A 346 -20.54 -8.62 19.01
C ASP A 346 -20.75 -10.08 18.60
N GLY A 347 -20.65 -10.35 17.30
CA GLY A 347 -20.86 -11.67 16.71
C GLY A 347 -22.33 -12.05 16.43
N LYS A 348 -23.32 -11.20 16.75
CA LYS A 348 -24.73 -11.48 16.44
C LYS A 348 -25.08 -11.16 14.98
N GLU A 349 -25.94 -11.97 14.38
CA GLU A 349 -26.60 -11.69 13.11
C GLU A 349 -28.05 -11.27 13.36
N LEU A 350 -28.46 -10.11 12.84
CA LEU A 350 -29.77 -9.51 13.09
C LEU A 350 -30.52 -9.30 11.78
N ALA A 351 -31.78 -9.70 11.72
CA ALA A 351 -32.61 -9.46 10.55
C ALA A 351 -33.06 -7.99 10.48
N TYR A 352 -33.05 -7.41 9.29
CA TYR A 352 -33.48 -6.03 9.07
C TYR A 352 -34.04 -5.80 7.66
N LYS A 353 -34.77 -4.71 7.45
CA LYS A 353 -35.38 -4.38 6.16
C LYS A 353 -35.53 -2.88 5.97
N TYR A 354 -35.43 -2.45 4.72
CA TYR A 354 -35.61 -1.06 4.34
C TYR A 354 -37.07 -0.75 4.01
N MET A 355 -37.46 0.49 4.24
CA MET A 355 -38.69 1.08 3.73
C MET A 355 -38.30 2.30 2.90
N ALA A 356 -38.49 2.22 1.59
CA ALA A 356 -38.17 3.28 0.64
C ALA A 356 -39.48 3.78 0.00
N ASP A 357 -39.78 5.07 0.15
CA ASP A 357 -41.03 5.70 -0.31
C ASP A 357 -42.30 4.86 0.01
N LYS A 358 -42.40 4.39 1.26
CA LYS A 358 -43.49 3.55 1.80
C LYS A 358 -43.59 2.13 1.24
N LYS A 359 -42.58 1.65 0.53
CA LYS A 359 -42.49 0.24 0.07
C LYS A 359 -41.36 -0.47 0.79
N TRP A 360 -41.66 -1.67 1.28
CA TRP A 360 -40.65 -2.55 1.85
C TRP A 360 -39.68 -3.00 0.76
N ALA A 361 -38.39 -2.85 1.03
CA ALA A 361 -37.32 -3.17 0.12
C ALA A 361 -36.21 -3.90 0.89
N PHE A 362 -35.50 -4.77 0.19
CA PHE A 362 -34.30 -5.42 0.70
C PHE A 362 -33.21 -5.31 -0.36
N ASP A 363 -31.97 -5.14 0.08
CA ASP A 363 -30.84 -5.01 -0.83
C ASP A 363 -30.30 -6.40 -1.20
N GLN A 364 -30.52 -6.80 -2.45
CA GLN A 364 -30.09 -8.09 -3.00
C GLN A 364 -28.56 -8.29 -3.01
N ARG A 365 -27.77 -7.25 -2.77
CA ARG A 365 -26.29 -7.33 -2.69
C ARG A 365 -25.82 -7.88 -1.34
N LEU A 366 -26.69 -7.84 -0.32
CA LEU A 366 -26.38 -8.20 1.06
C LEU A 366 -26.84 -9.63 1.37
N LYS A 367 -26.33 -10.21 2.46
CA LYS A 367 -26.84 -11.48 2.99
C LYS A 367 -28.33 -11.30 3.33
N THR A 368 -29.15 -12.30 3.02
CA THR A 368 -30.60 -12.27 3.23
C THR A 368 -31.10 -13.53 3.92
N ILE A 369 -32.20 -13.42 4.64
CA ILE A 369 -32.91 -14.53 5.28
C ILE A 369 -34.41 -14.47 4.93
N GLY A 370 -35.05 -15.63 4.77
CA GLY A 370 -36.49 -15.76 4.46
C GLY A 370 -36.81 -16.16 3.02
N LYS A 371 -38.11 -16.25 2.69
CA LYS A 371 -38.62 -16.60 1.34
C LYS A 371 -39.81 -15.71 0.94
N GLY A 372 -39.99 -15.48 -0.35
CA GLY A 372 -41.12 -14.72 -0.90
C GLY A 372 -41.11 -13.24 -0.50
N THR A 373 -42.25 -12.72 -0.02
CA THR A 373 -42.37 -11.32 0.43
C THR A 373 -41.72 -11.03 1.80
N LYS A 374 -41.33 -12.09 2.53
CA LYS A 374 -40.72 -12.03 3.88
C LYS A 374 -39.18 -12.07 3.86
N ILE A 375 -38.55 -11.69 2.75
CA ILE A 375 -37.09 -11.59 2.68
C ILE A 375 -36.62 -10.37 3.47
N ASN A 376 -35.66 -10.58 4.36
CA ASN A 376 -34.97 -9.56 5.14
C ASN A 376 -33.48 -9.59 4.80
N ASN A 377 -32.81 -8.44 4.90
CA ASN A 377 -31.36 -8.40 4.94
C ASN A 377 -30.86 -8.87 6.32
N LEU A 378 -29.63 -9.36 6.36
CA LEU A 378 -28.99 -9.83 7.59
C LEU A 378 -27.78 -8.94 7.89
N LEU A 379 -27.78 -8.38 9.10
CA LEU A 379 -26.74 -7.49 9.60
C LEU A 379 -25.84 -8.27 10.55
N SER A 380 -24.53 -8.31 10.30
CA SER A 380 -23.58 -8.86 11.27
C SER A 380 -23.05 -7.71 12.13
N VAL A 381 -23.25 -7.78 13.44
CA VAL A 381 -22.74 -6.80 14.39
C VAL A 381 -21.37 -7.25 14.87
N SER A 382 -20.31 -6.51 14.55
CA SER A 382 -18.96 -6.85 15.02
C SER A 382 -18.06 -5.65 15.30
N THR A 383 -17.17 -5.79 16.28
CA THR A 383 -16.08 -4.84 16.58
C THR A 383 -15.02 -4.73 15.47
N ASN A 384 -15.01 -5.66 14.51
CA ASN A 384 -14.15 -5.58 13.33
C ASN A 384 -14.71 -4.54 12.34
N ILE A 385 -13.84 -3.72 11.73
CA ILE A 385 -14.25 -2.86 10.61
C ILE A 385 -14.70 -3.77 9.47
N GLN A 386 -16.01 -3.84 9.25
CA GLN A 386 -16.57 -4.50 8.08
C GLN A 386 -16.37 -3.61 6.87
N ALA A 387 -15.87 -4.19 5.78
CA ALA A 387 -15.90 -3.53 4.48
C ALA A 387 -17.37 -3.28 4.10
N PHE A 388 -17.78 -2.01 4.06
CA PHE A 388 -19.18 -1.70 3.81
C PHE A 388 -19.53 -2.04 2.36
N PRO A 389 -20.50 -2.93 2.12
CA PRO A 389 -20.92 -3.29 0.78
C PRO A 389 -21.47 -2.05 0.09
N GLY A 390 -21.02 -1.81 -1.14
CA GLY A 390 -21.25 -0.55 -1.83
C GLY A 390 -20.44 -0.46 -3.11
N ILE A 391 -20.76 0.56 -3.90
CA ILE A 391 -20.02 0.92 -5.12
C ILE A 391 -19.26 2.20 -4.83
N TYR A 392 -17.94 2.19 -4.91
CA TYR A 392 -17.09 3.36 -4.59
C TYR A 392 -16.33 3.83 -5.82
N GLU A 393 -16.21 5.14 -5.99
CA GLU A 393 -15.56 5.75 -7.17
C GLU A 393 -14.01 5.68 -7.11
N ASN A 394 -13.46 5.28 -5.96
CA ASN A 394 -12.02 5.20 -5.70
C ASN A 394 -11.73 4.06 -4.70
N LEU A 395 -10.44 3.82 -4.42
CA LEU A 395 -10.00 2.80 -3.48
C LEU A 395 -9.91 3.28 -2.03
N TYR A 396 -10.38 4.47 -1.65
CA TYR A 396 -10.17 4.97 -0.28
C TYR A 396 -10.78 4.05 0.79
N CYS A 397 -11.96 3.47 0.52
CA CYS A 397 -12.59 2.52 1.45
C CYS A 397 -11.77 1.22 1.57
N ALA A 398 -11.26 0.69 0.45
CA ALA A 398 -10.34 -0.44 0.46
C ALA A 398 -9.03 -0.09 1.18
N ARG A 399 -8.46 1.10 0.96
CA ARG A 399 -7.23 1.56 1.62
C ARG A 399 -7.39 1.66 3.13
N LYS A 400 -8.53 2.18 3.61
CA LYS A 400 -8.86 2.19 5.04
C LYS A 400 -8.91 0.77 5.61
N PHE A 401 -9.59 -0.16 4.93
CA PHE A 401 -9.64 -1.56 5.33
C PHE A 401 -8.24 -2.20 5.35
N ILE A 402 -7.47 -2.02 4.28
CA ILE A 402 -6.09 -2.50 4.13
C ILE A 402 -5.24 -2.03 5.30
N ASN A 403 -5.23 -0.72 5.58
CA ASN A 403 -4.40 -0.15 6.65
C ASN A 403 -4.83 -0.63 8.03
N PHE A 404 -6.14 -0.76 8.27
CA PHE A 404 -6.66 -1.35 9.51
C PHE A 404 -6.21 -2.79 9.69
N LEU A 405 -6.40 -3.62 8.66
CA LEU A 405 -6.05 -5.04 8.73
C LEU A 405 -4.54 -5.22 8.86
N HIS A 406 -3.74 -4.48 8.09
CA HIS A 406 -2.27 -4.50 8.16
C HIS A 406 -1.79 -4.18 9.57
N ARG A 407 -2.31 -3.10 10.18
CA ARG A 407 -2.01 -2.72 11.56
C ARG A 407 -2.42 -3.82 12.54
N LYS A 408 -3.65 -4.36 12.42
CA LYS A 408 -4.17 -5.42 13.28
C LYS A 408 -3.33 -6.69 13.18
N MET A 409 -2.91 -7.08 11.99
CA MET A 409 -2.03 -8.23 11.75
C MET A 409 -0.66 -8.03 12.41
N ALA A 410 -0.09 -6.82 12.33
CA ALA A 410 1.17 -6.50 13.01
C ALA A 410 1.03 -6.51 14.55
N GLU A 411 0.04 -5.82 15.11
CA GLU A 411 -0.19 -5.73 16.57
C GLU A 411 -0.49 -7.11 17.19
N LYS A 412 -1.20 -7.97 16.46
CA LYS A 412 -1.56 -9.32 16.91
C LYS A 412 -0.59 -10.41 16.42
N LYS A 413 0.63 -10.06 16.00
CA LYS A 413 1.69 -11.01 15.61
C LYS A 413 1.25 -12.07 14.58
N PHE A 414 0.50 -11.66 13.55
CA PHE A 414 0.31 -12.49 12.37
C PHE A 414 1.53 -12.32 11.47
N ASP A 415 2.70 -12.79 11.90
CA ASP A 415 3.99 -12.49 11.28
C ASP A 415 4.50 -13.58 10.33
N ARG A 416 3.97 -14.80 10.42
CA ARG A 416 4.29 -15.88 9.48
C ARG A 416 3.57 -15.70 8.16
N ILE A 417 4.32 -15.83 7.08
CA ILE A 417 3.81 -15.67 5.72
C ILE A 417 3.80 -16.99 4.94
N GLY A 418 2.74 -17.20 4.17
CA GLY A 418 2.70 -18.21 3.11
C GLY A 418 2.28 -17.56 1.80
N VAL A 419 2.89 -17.94 0.68
CA VAL A 419 2.52 -17.44 -0.65
C VAL A 419 2.31 -18.64 -1.55
N ASN A 420 1.17 -18.70 -2.24
CA ASN A 420 0.84 -19.77 -3.16
C ASN A 420 0.16 -19.19 -4.40
N GLN A 421 0.70 -19.48 -5.58
CA GLN A 421 0.08 -19.11 -6.85
C GLN A 421 -0.91 -20.21 -7.26
N CYS A 422 -2.21 -19.96 -7.05
CA CYS A 422 -3.27 -20.95 -7.29
C CYS A 422 -3.61 -21.14 -8.78
N SER A 423 -3.31 -20.15 -9.62
CA SER A 423 -3.41 -20.24 -11.08
C SER A 423 -2.54 -19.16 -11.74
N GLU A 424 -2.57 -19.04 -13.08
CA GLU A 424 -1.75 -18.06 -13.81
C GLU A 424 -1.93 -16.61 -13.30
N ASP A 425 -3.15 -16.22 -12.91
CA ASP A 425 -3.47 -14.85 -12.46
C ASP A 425 -4.08 -14.77 -11.06
N VAL A 426 -4.13 -15.87 -10.30
CA VAL A 426 -4.67 -15.91 -8.92
C VAL A 426 -3.57 -16.27 -7.92
N MET A 427 -3.39 -15.41 -6.92
CA MET A 427 -2.43 -15.59 -5.82
C MET A 427 -3.14 -15.64 -4.48
N MET A 428 -2.72 -16.57 -3.64
CA MET A 428 -3.08 -16.67 -2.24
C MET A 428 -1.90 -16.25 -1.36
N VAL A 429 -2.14 -15.35 -0.41
CA VAL A 429 -1.18 -14.93 0.61
C VAL A 429 -1.77 -15.18 1.99
N VAL A 430 -1.02 -15.86 2.85
CA VAL A 430 -1.44 -16.24 4.21
C VAL A 430 -0.60 -15.45 5.21
N ARG A 431 -1.24 -14.84 6.19
CA ARG A 431 -0.61 -14.25 7.38
C ARG A 431 -1.11 -15.02 8.60
N LYS A 432 -0.24 -15.74 9.30
CA LYS A 432 -0.60 -16.65 10.41
C LYS A 432 -0.01 -16.17 11.73
N ASN A 433 -0.79 -16.27 12.80
CA ASN A 433 -0.32 -16.16 14.17
C ASN A 433 -0.04 -17.58 14.69
N ILE A 434 1.19 -17.84 15.15
CA ILE A 434 1.58 -19.16 15.66
C ILE A 434 0.95 -19.45 17.03
N GLU A 435 0.91 -18.46 17.91
CA GLU A 435 0.48 -18.61 19.31
C GLU A 435 -0.98 -19.10 19.41
N ASN A 436 -1.88 -18.60 18.55
CA ASN A 436 -3.31 -18.95 18.60
C ASN A 436 -3.81 -19.75 17.39
N GLY A 437 -2.96 -19.99 16.38
CA GLY A 437 -3.30 -20.73 15.17
C GLY A 437 -4.23 -20.01 14.18
N GLU A 438 -4.68 -18.78 14.49
CA GLU A 438 -5.50 -17.99 13.56
C GLU A 438 -4.69 -17.53 12.34
N SER A 439 -5.37 -17.33 11.22
CA SER A 439 -4.75 -16.73 10.03
C SER A 439 -5.69 -15.79 9.27
N TYR A 440 -5.11 -14.83 8.57
CA TYR A 440 -5.78 -14.11 7.49
C TYR A 440 -5.26 -14.63 6.15
N VAL A 441 -6.17 -14.87 5.22
CA VAL A 441 -5.84 -15.33 3.87
C VAL A 441 -6.37 -14.32 2.87
N LEU A 442 -5.48 -13.74 2.08
CA LEU A 442 -5.79 -12.97 0.88
C LEU A 442 -5.82 -13.93 -0.31
N ILE A 443 -6.85 -13.83 -1.15
CA ILE A 443 -6.86 -14.40 -2.49
C ILE A 443 -7.17 -13.27 -3.47
N ALA A 444 -6.22 -12.98 -4.35
CA ALA A 444 -6.31 -11.89 -5.31
C ALA A 444 -6.12 -12.41 -6.73
N ARG A 445 -7.07 -12.08 -7.61
CA ARG A 445 -6.94 -12.26 -9.05
C ARG A 445 -6.40 -10.98 -9.68
N SER A 446 -5.12 -11.01 -10.02
CA SER A 446 -4.37 -9.88 -10.57
C SER A 446 -4.76 -9.53 -12.01
N ALA A 447 -4.39 -8.33 -12.44
CA ALA A 447 -4.64 -7.82 -13.78
C ALA A 447 -3.36 -7.33 -14.48
N PHE A 448 -2.25 -8.05 -14.30
CA PHE A 448 -0.98 -7.76 -15.00
C PHE A 448 -1.13 -7.70 -16.53
N LYS A 449 -2.01 -8.54 -17.08
CA LYS A 449 -2.40 -8.54 -18.50
C LYS A 449 -3.92 -8.56 -18.59
N GLN A 450 -4.51 -7.78 -19.51
CA GLN A 450 -5.96 -7.76 -19.67
C GLN A 450 -6.48 -9.11 -20.17
N LYS A 451 -7.38 -9.73 -19.42
CA LYS A 451 -8.05 -10.99 -19.77
C LYS A 451 -9.55 -10.84 -19.59
N ALA A 452 -10.31 -11.07 -20.66
CA ALA A 452 -11.76 -10.87 -20.65
C ALA A 452 -12.53 -11.94 -19.86
N ASN A 453 -11.92 -13.12 -19.62
CA ASN A 453 -12.64 -14.27 -19.12
C ASN A 453 -12.66 -14.30 -17.59
N LYS A 454 -13.85 -14.59 -17.04
CA LYS A 454 -14.00 -15.09 -15.68
C LYS A 454 -13.35 -16.47 -15.58
N VAL A 455 -12.74 -16.78 -14.45
CA VAL A 455 -12.06 -18.06 -14.24
C VAL A 455 -12.69 -18.83 -13.08
N ASN A 456 -12.59 -20.15 -13.14
CA ASN A 456 -12.86 -21.04 -12.02
C ASN A 456 -11.52 -21.57 -11.51
N VAL A 457 -11.30 -21.53 -10.20
CA VAL A 457 -10.13 -22.15 -9.57
C VAL A 457 -10.65 -23.07 -8.48
N LYS A 458 -10.40 -24.37 -8.63
CA LYS A 458 -10.95 -25.41 -7.75
C LYS A 458 -9.88 -25.97 -6.83
N GLY A 459 -10.30 -26.47 -5.69
CA GLY A 459 -9.44 -27.20 -4.75
C GLY A 459 -8.41 -26.31 -4.06
N ILE A 460 -8.68 -25.02 -3.86
CA ILE A 460 -7.76 -24.15 -3.10
C ILE A 460 -7.86 -24.56 -1.62
N ARG A 461 -6.80 -25.15 -1.12
CA ARG A 461 -6.73 -25.64 0.26
C ARG A 461 -6.32 -24.51 1.20
N LEU A 462 -7.11 -24.31 2.25
CA LEU A 462 -6.87 -23.27 3.25
C LEU A 462 -6.08 -23.80 4.45
N PRO A 463 -5.33 -22.94 5.18
CA PRO A 463 -4.54 -23.33 6.35
C PRO A 463 -5.37 -23.51 7.64
N GLY A 464 -6.69 -23.67 7.53
CA GLY A 464 -7.64 -23.76 8.64
C GLY A 464 -9.09 -23.71 8.16
N GLN A 465 -10.01 -23.53 9.09
CA GLN A 465 -11.44 -23.36 8.83
C GLN A 465 -11.83 -21.89 8.74
N ILE A 466 -12.71 -21.56 7.81
CA ILE A 466 -13.20 -20.19 7.59
C ILE A 466 -14.06 -19.77 8.78
N VAL A 467 -13.66 -18.67 9.42
CA VAL A 467 -14.43 -18.01 10.47
C VAL A 467 -15.24 -16.86 9.89
N ALA A 468 -14.63 -16.07 9.00
CA ALA A 468 -15.27 -14.91 8.39
C ALA A 468 -14.69 -14.58 7.02
N ALA A 469 -15.51 -14.00 6.15
CA ALA A 469 -15.06 -13.26 4.97
C ALA A 469 -15.00 -11.77 5.32
N GLU A 470 -13.80 -11.25 5.50
CA GLU A 470 -13.54 -9.88 5.99
C GLU A 470 -13.65 -8.84 4.86
N PHE A 471 -13.31 -9.23 3.63
CA PHE A 471 -13.41 -8.36 2.45
C PHE A 471 -13.68 -9.19 1.19
N ILE A 472 -14.60 -8.71 0.35
CA ILE A 472 -14.79 -9.23 -1.01
C ILE A 472 -14.95 -8.02 -1.91
N GLY A 473 -14.06 -7.83 -2.88
CA GLY A 473 -14.05 -6.65 -3.73
C GLY A 473 -13.78 -6.99 -5.20
N ILE A 474 -14.40 -6.23 -6.09
CA ILE A 474 -14.15 -6.26 -7.53
C ILE A 474 -14.01 -4.82 -8.00
N LEU A 475 -12.94 -4.50 -8.73
CA LEU A 475 -12.75 -3.18 -9.34
C LEU A 475 -13.20 -3.20 -10.80
N ASN A 476 -14.23 -2.43 -11.11
CA ASN A 476 -14.75 -2.25 -12.46
C ASN A 476 -14.35 -0.89 -13.02
N MET A 477 -13.55 -0.85 -14.07
CA MET A 477 -13.22 0.40 -14.77
C MET A 477 -14.30 0.74 -15.80
N ARG A 478 -15.05 1.83 -15.56
CA ARG A 478 -16.20 2.28 -16.36
C ARG A 478 -15.74 3.40 -17.32
N LYS A 479 -15.23 3.00 -18.50
CA LYS A 479 -14.54 3.82 -19.53
C LYS A 479 -13.04 3.97 -19.28
N THR A 480 -12.23 3.47 -20.22
CA THR A 480 -10.77 3.61 -20.22
C THR A 480 -10.28 4.91 -20.86
N ARG A 481 -11.15 5.64 -21.57
CA ARG A 481 -10.80 6.94 -22.15
C ARG A 481 -10.76 7.99 -21.05
N PHE A 482 -9.55 8.43 -20.71
CA PHE A 482 -9.30 9.49 -19.75
C PHE A 482 -9.63 10.86 -20.37
N GLU A 483 -10.40 11.66 -19.64
CA GLU A 483 -10.62 13.07 -19.94
C GLU A 483 -9.99 13.88 -18.80
N GLU A 484 -8.94 14.63 -19.14
CA GLU A 484 -8.18 15.40 -18.17
C GLU A 484 -8.93 16.67 -17.77
N ASP A 485 -9.14 16.88 -16.47
CA ASP A 485 -9.70 18.12 -15.95
C ASP A 485 -8.64 19.25 -16.00
N LYS A 486 -9.06 20.44 -16.44
CA LYS A 486 -8.15 21.58 -16.64
C LYS A 486 -7.70 22.25 -15.34
N LYS A 487 -8.44 22.09 -14.25
CA LYS A 487 -8.23 22.77 -12.96
C LYS A 487 -7.72 21.81 -11.89
N PHE A 488 -8.25 20.58 -11.88
CA PHE A 488 -7.95 19.60 -10.86
C PHE A 488 -7.30 18.35 -11.43
N ILE A 489 -6.49 17.70 -10.61
CA ILE A 489 -5.95 16.38 -10.88
C ILE A 489 -7.07 15.38 -10.66
N ASN A 490 -7.44 14.67 -11.72
CA ASN A 490 -8.47 13.64 -11.72
C ASN A 490 -7.93 12.31 -12.27
N GLY A 491 -8.59 11.21 -11.91
CA GLY A 491 -8.25 9.89 -12.42
C GLY A 491 -9.33 9.29 -13.32
N LEU A 492 -9.13 8.01 -13.66
CA LEU A 492 -10.08 7.23 -14.44
C LEU A 492 -11.35 6.95 -13.65
N ASN A 493 -12.47 6.73 -14.35
CA ASN A 493 -13.72 6.36 -13.72
C ASN A 493 -13.69 4.87 -13.35
N GLY A 494 -13.36 4.59 -12.08
CA GLY A 494 -13.41 3.27 -11.48
C GLY A 494 -14.62 3.10 -10.57
N ALA A 495 -15.05 1.86 -10.39
CA ALA A 495 -16.10 1.48 -9.47
C ALA A 495 -15.67 0.23 -8.71
N LEU A 496 -15.27 0.40 -7.45
CA LEU A 496 -15.00 -0.68 -6.52
C LEU A 496 -16.33 -1.18 -5.94
N ASP A 497 -16.72 -2.38 -6.31
CA ASP A 497 -17.87 -3.07 -5.74
C ASP A 497 -17.40 -3.94 -4.58
N ILE A 498 -17.89 -3.67 -3.37
CA ILE A 498 -17.65 -4.48 -2.18
C ILE A 498 -18.88 -5.36 -1.90
N PHE A 499 -18.64 -6.65 -1.62
CA PHE A 499 -19.66 -7.66 -1.37
C PHE A 499 -19.52 -8.26 0.03
N THR A 500 -20.64 -8.74 0.57
CA THR A 500 -20.67 -9.55 1.81
C THR A 500 -21.12 -10.99 1.53
N ASN A 501 -21.76 -11.25 0.40
CA ASN A 501 -22.20 -12.59 0.02
C ASN A 501 -21.05 -13.42 -0.55
N PHE A 502 -20.40 -14.17 0.34
CA PHE A 502 -19.30 -15.07 0.05
C PHE A 502 -19.68 -16.20 -0.92
N ASP A 503 -20.86 -16.81 -0.74
CA ASP A 503 -21.34 -17.98 -1.51
C ASP A 503 -21.56 -17.67 -3.00
N LYS A 504 -21.66 -16.39 -3.36
CA LYS A 504 -21.78 -15.95 -4.76
C LYS A 504 -20.55 -16.32 -5.60
N PHE A 505 -19.37 -16.29 -4.99
CA PHE A 505 -18.09 -16.46 -5.68
C PHE A 505 -17.36 -17.72 -5.27
N CYS A 506 -17.77 -18.35 -4.18
CA CYS A 506 -17.02 -19.40 -3.52
C CYS A 506 -17.95 -20.53 -3.08
N ARG A 507 -17.55 -21.77 -3.36
CA ARG A 507 -18.12 -22.97 -2.74
C ARG A 507 -17.11 -23.53 -1.74
N VAL A 508 -17.54 -23.74 -0.50
CA VAL A 508 -16.71 -24.34 0.55
C VAL A 508 -16.98 -25.84 0.62
N LEU A 509 -15.89 -26.61 0.67
CA LEU A 509 -15.85 -28.04 0.91
C LEU A 509 -15.07 -28.27 2.20
N LYS A 510 -15.56 -29.14 3.07
CA LYS A 510 -14.86 -29.49 4.32
C LYS A 510 -13.99 -30.71 4.10
N ASP A 511 -12.72 -30.60 4.48
CA ASP A 511 -11.83 -31.76 4.58
C ASP A 511 -11.73 -32.19 6.05
N SER A 512 -12.58 -33.14 6.42
CA SER A 512 -12.68 -33.64 7.79
C SER A 512 -11.44 -34.40 8.26
N ALA A 513 -10.59 -34.89 7.35
CA ALA A 513 -9.40 -35.66 7.72
C ALA A 513 -8.30 -34.77 8.32
N GLU A 514 -8.15 -33.56 7.78
CA GLU A 514 -7.14 -32.60 8.22
C GLU A 514 -7.72 -31.36 8.91
N ASN A 515 -9.04 -31.34 9.12
CA ASN A 515 -9.76 -30.27 9.79
C ASN A 515 -9.58 -28.88 9.12
N VAL A 516 -9.55 -28.85 7.79
CA VAL A 516 -9.41 -27.61 7.01
C VAL A 516 -10.55 -27.42 6.02
N ASP A 517 -10.77 -26.17 5.60
CA ASP A 517 -11.68 -25.86 4.49
C ASP A 517 -10.92 -25.84 3.16
N VAL A 518 -11.60 -26.32 2.11
CA VAL A 518 -11.16 -26.26 0.72
C VAL A 518 -12.18 -25.43 -0.04
N ILE A 519 -11.72 -24.51 -0.88
CA ILE A 519 -12.62 -23.63 -1.62
C ILE A 519 -12.49 -23.79 -3.14
N ASP A 520 -13.64 -23.74 -3.79
CA ASP A 520 -13.78 -23.61 -5.23
C ASP A 520 -14.27 -22.19 -5.55
N LEU A 521 -13.40 -21.39 -6.19
CA LEU A 521 -13.75 -20.07 -6.70
C LEU A 521 -14.42 -20.20 -8.06
N MET A 522 -15.62 -19.64 -8.19
CA MET A 522 -16.50 -19.81 -9.35
C MET A 522 -16.75 -18.48 -10.04
N GLY A 523 -16.33 -18.38 -11.30
CA GLY A 523 -16.63 -17.24 -12.17
C GLY A 523 -16.04 -15.92 -11.68
N ILE A 524 -14.88 -15.95 -11.01
CA ILE A 524 -14.27 -14.74 -10.46
C ILE A 524 -13.75 -13.86 -11.60
N PRO A 525 -14.10 -12.55 -11.64
CA PRO A 525 -13.57 -11.64 -12.63
C PRO A 525 -12.12 -11.28 -12.33
N GLN A 526 -11.41 -10.77 -13.34
CA GLN A 526 -10.14 -10.11 -13.13
C GLN A 526 -10.38 -8.92 -12.16
N THR A 527 -9.46 -8.64 -11.24
CA THR A 527 -9.60 -7.72 -10.08
C THR A 527 -10.27 -8.27 -8.82
N PHE A 528 -10.76 -9.51 -8.83
CA PHE A 528 -11.37 -10.09 -7.64
C PHE A 528 -10.38 -10.15 -6.48
N VAL A 529 -10.78 -9.65 -5.31
CA VAL A 529 -10.04 -9.74 -4.05
C VAL A 529 -10.95 -10.33 -2.99
N LEU A 530 -10.44 -11.31 -2.26
CA LEU A 530 -11.10 -11.95 -1.13
C LEU A 530 -10.13 -11.97 0.05
N VAL A 531 -10.59 -11.54 1.22
CA VAL A 531 -9.87 -11.70 2.48
C VAL A 531 -10.71 -12.54 3.43
N LEU A 532 -10.13 -13.61 3.94
CA LEU A 532 -10.73 -14.52 4.91
C LEU A 532 -10.00 -14.43 6.24
N LYS A 533 -10.74 -14.56 7.34
CA LYS A 533 -10.21 -14.92 8.65
C LYS A 533 -10.47 -16.40 8.90
N LEU A 534 -9.45 -17.12 9.35
CA LEU A 534 -9.49 -18.55 9.60
C LEU A 534 -9.01 -18.88 11.01
N LYS A 535 -9.45 -20.04 11.49
CA LYS A 535 -8.98 -20.68 12.72
C LYS A 535 -8.33 -22.01 12.36
N GLY A 536 -7.10 -22.21 12.84
CA GLY A 536 -6.32 -23.43 12.67
C GLY A 536 -6.78 -24.58 13.53
#